data_AF-A0A5D6XJ61-F1
#
_entry.id   AF-A0A5D6XJ61-F1
#
_cell.length_a   1.000
_cell.length_b   1.000
_cell.length_c   1.000
_cell.angle_alpha   90.00
_cell.angle_beta   90.00
_cell.angle_gamma   90.00
#
_symmetry.space_group_name_H-M   'P 1'
#
loop_
_entity.id
_entity.type
_entity.pdbx_description
1 polymer ?
#
loop_
_entity_poly.entity_id
_entity_poly.type
_entity_poly.pdbx_seq_one_letter_code
_entity_poly.pdbx_strand_id
1 'polypeptide(L)'
;AVDTFYFHCVQQQDALDAGFRADVLRYFDDQLFRADDARFALGETLNEAVFGAVIKLHLGRGDAGAAWAVVDRLHARAGATKLHFRTLGPILEHECRQGQFLAAFARWQRLKSAGGVSWTDAMEDTLVHMVVACSAAHYARGETAPPQFHAQMRELLRDLRLACKEVSVASAQRLRQAFRSAGYAARVLPSDAAVSPACAACGAALDKLALSAAERAQLLRAIESRRSKVQSQPGVTAKDFLAPFKTWLLAKHAQTAPGKLHFVLDGPNIAYINQNFDAGSCRLDHVDAVADMLRADGHTVSITMPFSYLAERIVLRIRTKSMKQQRQQGKVTTRARTPAEKALIHKWQAQGLLFGCRTDFLSDDLFWLYASVLLGKDGRVVTNDQGRDHVFELLNSDVSKQAASTTRSSSNKPKQAGTSSTATSAKSEADAPAAPPPPEISMDLIERWKELSIVNIEIQHQEVHPDALLGRNEQIPIEEIRLLHPLPFSRVPQVNGPENFHFPVSTALAPSAIGRGRGGGGGLPVAAAPAASSKQSMRNKWLCVHRKPASESPVASSV
;
A
#
# COMPACT_ATOMS: atom_id res chain seq x y z
N ALA A 1 23.95 -24.32 14.95
CA ALA A 1 23.96 -25.25 16.11
C ALA A 1 22.97 -24.80 17.18
N VAL A 2 23.15 -23.61 17.78
CA VAL A 2 22.25 -23.06 18.81
C VAL A 2 20.81 -22.90 18.29
N ASP A 3 20.60 -22.23 17.16
CA ASP A 3 19.25 -22.07 16.57
C ASP A 3 18.55 -23.41 16.31
N THR A 4 19.29 -24.39 15.78
CA THR A 4 18.80 -25.74 15.49
C THR A 4 18.39 -26.48 16.76
N PHE A 5 19.17 -26.33 17.84
CA PHE A 5 18.86 -26.93 19.14
C PHE A 5 17.54 -26.41 19.70
N TYR A 6 17.36 -25.09 19.80
CA TYR A 6 16.12 -24.51 20.33
C TYR A 6 14.92 -24.82 19.43
N PHE A 7 15.11 -24.86 18.11
CA PHE A 7 14.05 -25.26 17.18
C PHE A 7 13.61 -26.71 17.42
N HIS A 8 14.56 -27.63 17.63
CA HIS A 8 14.26 -29.01 17.95
C HIS A 8 13.56 -29.16 19.31
N CYS A 9 13.98 -28.40 20.33
CA CYS A 9 13.29 -28.35 21.62
C CYS A 9 11.83 -27.93 21.47
N VAL A 10 11.55 -26.92 20.64
CA VAL A 10 10.16 -26.49 20.37
C VAL A 10 9.36 -27.56 19.65
N GLN A 11 9.94 -28.24 18.66
CA GLN A 11 9.26 -29.33 17.94
C GLN A 11 8.88 -30.50 18.86
N GLN A 12 9.65 -30.71 19.92
CA GLN A 12 9.43 -31.78 20.90
C GLN A 12 8.82 -31.28 22.21
N GLN A 13 8.29 -30.05 22.28
CA GLN A 13 7.89 -29.40 23.53
C GLN A 13 6.98 -30.24 24.44
N ASP A 14 6.09 -31.03 23.84
CA ASP A 14 5.14 -31.89 24.56
C ASP A 14 5.79 -33.18 25.10
N ALA A 15 6.90 -33.59 24.50
CA ALA A 15 7.69 -34.77 24.88
C ALA A 15 8.94 -34.43 25.70
N LEU A 16 9.25 -33.14 25.88
CA LEU A 16 10.41 -32.71 26.65
C LEU A 16 10.20 -32.94 28.15
N ASP A 17 11.19 -33.55 28.78
CA ASP A 17 11.26 -33.65 30.23
C ASP A 17 11.19 -32.26 30.90
N ALA A 18 10.49 -32.20 32.04
CA ALA A 18 10.24 -30.97 32.76
C ALA A 18 11.52 -30.32 33.28
N GLY A 19 12.43 -31.14 33.81
CA GLY A 19 13.73 -30.71 34.33
C GLY A 19 14.63 -30.25 33.20
N PHE A 20 14.73 -31.03 32.13
CA PHE A 20 15.51 -30.65 30.95
C PHE A 20 15.03 -29.34 30.33
N ARG A 21 13.71 -29.13 30.18
CA ARG A 21 13.19 -27.84 29.68
C ARG A 21 13.56 -26.68 30.62
N ALA A 22 13.46 -26.88 31.94
CA ALA A 22 13.85 -25.85 32.90
C ALA A 22 15.35 -25.53 32.80
N ASP A 23 16.20 -26.53 32.58
CA ASP A 23 17.63 -26.36 32.36
C ASP A 23 17.91 -25.59 31.06
N VAL A 24 17.19 -25.89 29.98
CA VAL A 24 17.28 -25.15 28.70
C VAL A 24 16.88 -23.68 28.87
N LEU A 25 15.77 -23.42 29.56
CA LEU A 25 15.31 -22.05 29.82
C LEU A 25 16.27 -21.29 30.74
N ARG A 26 16.81 -21.95 31.78
CA ARG A 26 17.81 -21.36 32.69
C ARG A 26 19.11 -21.06 31.95
N TYR A 27 19.57 -21.99 31.11
CA TYR A 27 20.76 -21.76 30.28
C TYR A 27 20.57 -20.57 29.34
N PHE A 28 19.40 -20.45 28.69
CA PHE A 28 19.06 -19.27 27.90
C PHE A 28 19.14 -17.99 28.72
N ASP A 29 18.55 -17.99 29.93
CA ASP A 29 18.52 -16.83 30.81
C ASP A 29 19.92 -16.41 31.29
N ASP A 30 20.74 -17.38 31.72
CA ASP A 30 22.07 -17.14 32.25
C ASP A 30 23.03 -16.64 31.16
N GLN A 31 23.00 -17.27 29.97
CA GLN A 31 23.90 -16.89 28.86
C GLN A 31 23.55 -15.56 28.24
N LEU A 32 22.25 -15.23 28.17
CA LEU A 32 21.83 -13.97 27.59
C LEU A 32 21.79 -12.88 28.65
N PHE A 33 20.94 -13.02 29.67
CA PHE A 33 20.57 -11.91 30.54
C PHE A 33 21.53 -11.63 31.69
N ARG A 34 22.41 -12.57 32.05
CA ARG A 34 23.27 -12.46 33.25
C ARG A 34 24.78 -12.40 32.98
N ALA A 35 25.25 -12.81 31.81
CA ALA A 35 26.66 -12.63 31.49
C ALA A 35 26.99 -11.14 31.30
N ASP A 36 27.94 -10.60 32.08
CA ASP A 36 28.50 -9.23 31.96
C ASP A 36 29.27 -8.98 30.65
N ASP A 37 29.38 -10.01 29.81
CA ASP A 37 29.98 -9.91 28.50
C ASP A 37 29.03 -9.17 27.56
N ALA A 38 29.43 -7.97 27.14
CA ALA A 38 28.75 -7.09 26.18
C ALA A 38 28.61 -7.69 24.75
N ARG A 39 28.57 -9.02 24.62
CA ARG A 39 28.48 -9.76 23.35
C ARG A 39 27.05 -9.86 22.82
N PHE A 40 26.03 -9.38 23.52
CA PHE A 40 24.66 -9.43 22.99
C PHE A 40 24.41 -8.29 22.00
N ALA A 41 24.44 -8.61 20.71
CA ALA A 41 23.93 -7.77 19.64
C ALA A 41 22.92 -8.59 18.82
N LEU A 42 21.67 -8.13 18.79
CA LEU A 42 20.58 -8.77 18.05
C LEU A 42 20.97 -8.89 16.57
N GLY A 43 21.08 -10.11 16.06
CA GLY A 43 21.52 -10.38 14.69
C GLY A 43 23.01 -10.71 14.52
N GLU A 44 23.87 -10.48 15.52
CA GLU A 44 25.30 -10.85 15.49
C GLU A 44 25.60 -12.08 16.36
N THR A 45 24.98 -12.21 17.54
CA THR A 45 25.25 -13.33 18.46
C THR A 45 24.09 -14.29 18.70
N LEU A 46 22.84 -13.82 18.63
CA LEU A 46 21.66 -14.68 18.61
C LEU A 46 20.57 -14.11 17.70
N ASN A 47 19.97 -14.98 16.90
CA ASN A 47 18.88 -14.65 15.99
C ASN A 47 17.57 -14.53 16.77
N GLU A 48 16.70 -13.60 16.38
CA GLU A 48 15.35 -13.46 16.94
C GLU A 48 14.53 -14.77 16.88
N ALA A 49 14.84 -15.66 15.95
CA ALA A 49 14.25 -16.99 15.88
C ALA A 49 14.38 -17.80 17.18
N VAL A 50 15.48 -17.63 17.94
CA VAL A 50 15.69 -18.32 19.22
C VAL A 50 14.79 -17.76 20.31
N PHE A 51 14.57 -16.45 20.32
CA PHE A 51 13.61 -15.82 21.24
C PHE A 51 12.19 -16.33 20.99
N GLY A 52 11.78 -16.42 19.73
CA GLY A 52 10.51 -17.04 19.35
C GLY A 52 10.40 -18.50 19.81
N ALA A 53 11.51 -19.25 19.82
CA ALA A 53 11.55 -20.62 20.31
C ALA A 53 11.39 -20.71 21.84
N VAL A 54 12.12 -19.90 22.59
CA VAL A 54 12.03 -19.83 24.06
C VAL A 54 10.65 -19.40 24.52
N ILE A 55 10.06 -18.41 23.84
CA ILE A 55 8.67 -18.01 24.08
C ILE A 55 7.73 -19.22 23.93
N LYS A 56 7.84 -19.98 22.85
CA LYS A 56 7.02 -21.19 22.65
C LYS A 56 7.24 -22.22 23.77
N LEU A 57 8.46 -22.42 24.25
CA LEU A 57 8.75 -23.31 25.37
C LEU A 57 8.07 -22.87 26.69
N HIS A 58 8.02 -21.57 26.98
CA HIS A 58 7.24 -21.06 28.12
C HIS A 58 5.74 -21.29 27.94
N LEU A 59 5.21 -21.00 26.74
CA LEU A 59 3.80 -21.18 26.42
C LEU A 59 3.35 -22.65 26.45
N GLY A 60 4.24 -23.61 26.19
CA GLY A 60 3.96 -25.05 26.32
C GLY A 60 3.55 -25.48 27.73
N ARG A 61 3.84 -24.68 28.77
CA ARG A 61 3.39 -24.89 30.17
C ARG A 61 2.24 -23.97 30.58
N GLY A 62 1.73 -23.14 29.67
CA GLY A 62 0.75 -22.10 30.00
C GLY A 62 1.34 -20.87 30.68
N ASP A 63 2.67 -20.72 30.73
CA ASP A 63 3.32 -19.60 31.40
C ASP A 63 3.48 -18.38 30.47
N ALA A 64 2.35 -17.73 30.18
CA ALA A 64 2.33 -16.50 29.39
C ALA A 64 3.07 -15.34 30.09
N GLY A 65 3.11 -15.33 31.42
CA GLY A 65 3.80 -14.31 32.20
C GLY A 65 5.31 -14.33 31.95
N ALA A 66 5.93 -15.51 32.03
CA ALA A 66 7.35 -15.67 31.73
C ALA A 66 7.65 -15.38 30.25
N ALA A 67 6.77 -15.76 29.33
CA ALA A 67 6.92 -15.41 27.92
C ALA A 67 6.96 -13.89 27.70
N TRP A 68 6.08 -13.14 28.36
CA TRP A 68 6.11 -11.67 28.32
C TRP A 68 7.35 -11.07 28.97
N ALA A 69 7.84 -11.66 30.07
CA ALA A 69 9.09 -11.22 30.70
C ALA A 69 10.31 -11.38 29.77
N VAL A 70 10.32 -12.39 28.90
CA VAL A 70 11.34 -12.51 27.84
C VAL A 70 11.23 -11.37 26.84
N VAL A 71 10.02 -11.00 26.42
CA VAL A 71 9.77 -9.88 25.49
C VAL A 71 10.20 -8.54 26.10
N ASP A 72 9.81 -8.27 27.35
CA ASP A 72 10.14 -7.00 28.02
C ASP A 72 11.66 -6.84 28.17
N ARG A 73 12.36 -7.91 28.54
CA ARG A 73 13.83 -7.91 28.63
C ARG A 73 14.51 -7.80 27.27
N LEU A 74 13.95 -8.42 26.23
CA LEU A 74 14.43 -8.26 24.86
C LEU A 74 14.25 -6.81 24.40
N HIS A 75 13.10 -6.18 24.67
CA HIS A 75 12.84 -4.80 24.32
C HIS A 75 13.78 -3.83 25.05
N ALA A 76 14.02 -4.06 26.35
CA ALA A 76 14.96 -3.27 27.15
C ALA A 76 16.39 -3.31 26.61
N ARG A 77 16.82 -4.45 26.04
CA ARG A 77 18.17 -4.64 25.51
C ARG A 77 18.35 -4.28 24.04
N ALA A 78 17.33 -4.53 23.22
CA ALA A 78 17.36 -4.21 21.80
C ALA A 78 17.24 -2.69 21.54
N GLY A 79 16.96 -1.90 22.58
CA GLY A 79 16.74 -0.46 22.49
C GLY A 79 15.51 -0.13 21.63
N ALA A 80 15.59 0.91 20.81
CA ALA A 80 14.51 1.32 19.90
C ALA A 80 14.28 0.37 18.70
N THR A 81 14.90 -0.81 18.66
CA THR A 81 14.78 -1.77 17.56
C THR A 81 13.40 -2.43 17.60
N LYS A 82 12.72 -2.47 16.45
CA LYS A 82 11.41 -3.12 16.29
C LYS A 82 11.55 -4.63 16.37
N LEU A 83 10.66 -5.28 17.12
CA LEU A 83 10.58 -6.73 17.20
C LEU A 83 9.78 -7.28 16.02
N HIS A 84 10.15 -8.45 15.51
CA HIS A 84 9.34 -9.15 14.54
C HIS A 84 8.09 -9.73 15.20
N PHE A 85 6.96 -9.61 14.50
CA PHE A 85 5.69 -10.11 14.99
C PHE A 85 5.68 -11.62 15.28
N ARG A 86 6.49 -12.41 14.55
CA ARG A 86 6.63 -13.86 14.79
C ARG A 86 7.04 -14.23 16.22
N THR A 87 7.63 -13.29 16.95
CA THR A 87 8.05 -13.44 18.35
C THR A 87 6.87 -13.19 19.30
N LEU A 88 6.00 -12.24 18.96
CA LEU A 88 4.88 -11.77 19.79
C LEU A 88 3.58 -12.55 19.52
N GLY A 89 3.33 -12.89 18.26
CA GLY A 89 2.11 -13.54 17.80
C GLY A 89 1.72 -14.79 18.60
N PRO A 90 2.65 -15.73 18.86
CA PRO A 90 2.36 -16.93 19.66
C PRO A 90 1.82 -16.62 21.07
N ILE A 91 2.32 -15.56 21.72
CA ILE A 91 1.87 -15.19 23.07
C ILE A 91 0.43 -14.66 23.02
N LEU A 92 0.14 -13.75 22.09
CA LEU A 92 -1.19 -13.18 21.90
C LEU A 92 -2.22 -14.27 21.58
N GLU A 93 -1.88 -15.20 20.69
CA GLU A 93 -2.74 -16.34 20.38
C GLU A 93 -2.97 -17.24 21.59
N HIS A 94 -1.91 -17.55 22.34
CA HIS A 94 -2.03 -18.38 23.54
C HIS A 94 -2.99 -17.75 24.55
N GLU A 95 -2.82 -16.47 24.87
CA GLU A 95 -3.69 -15.76 25.81
C GLU A 95 -5.14 -15.71 25.33
N CYS A 96 -5.35 -15.49 24.03
CA CYS A 96 -6.69 -15.53 23.44
C CYS A 96 -7.34 -16.92 23.56
N ARG A 97 -6.59 -18.01 23.31
CA ARG A 97 -7.07 -19.40 23.48
C ARG A 97 -7.46 -19.71 24.92
N GLN A 98 -6.78 -19.09 25.90
CA GLN A 98 -7.07 -19.24 27.33
C GLN A 98 -8.20 -18.30 27.83
N GLY A 99 -8.90 -17.60 26.93
CA GLY A 99 -9.96 -16.66 27.29
C GLY A 99 -9.46 -15.34 27.90
N GLN A 100 -8.15 -15.07 27.86
CA GLN A 100 -7.52 -13.87 28.43
C GLN A 100 -7.43 -12.72 27.40
N PHE A 101 -8.49 -12.54 26.61
CA PHE A 101 -8.52 -11.56 25.51
C PHE A 101 -8.19 -10.13 25.96
N LEU A 102 -8.76 -9.66 27.07
CA LEU A 102 -8.56 -8.28 27.53
C LEU A 102 -7.08 -7.98 27.85
N ALA A 103 -6.38 -8.96 28.46
CA ALA A 103 -4.96 -8.85 28.75
C ALA A 103 -4.12 -8.84 27.45
N ALA A 104 -4.42 -9.77 26.53
CA ALA A 104 -3.77 -9.83 25.23
C ALA A 104 -3.96 -8.53 24.43
N PHE A 105 -5.19 -8.01 24.39
CA PHE A 105 -5.55 -6.77 23.72
C PHE A 105 -4.80 -5.58 24.32
N ALA A 106 -4.80 -5.42 25.65
CA ALA A 106 -4.08 -4.32 26.31
C ALA A 106 -2.58 -4.34 26.00
N ARG A 107 -1.95 -5.53 26.00
CA ARG A 107 -0.53 -5.66 25.64
C ARG A 107 -0.26 -5.34 24.18
N TRP A 108 -1.11 -5.82 23.28
CA TRP A 108 -1.04 -5.48 21.86
C TRP A 108 -1.15 -3.96 21.63
N GLN A 109 -2.08 -3.27 22.29
CA GLN A 109 -2.22 -1.81 22.21
C GLN A 109 -0.96 -1.09 22.69
N ARG A 110 -0.32 -1.55 23.77
CA ARG A 110 0.93 -0.94 24.26
C ARG A 110 2.08 -1.10 23.26
N LEU A 111 2.25 -2.30 22.71
CA LEU A 111 3.33 -2.60 21.76
C LEU A 111 3.22 -1.79 20.48
N LYS A 112 2.01 -1.68 19.92
CA LYS A 112 1.79 -0.89 18.70
C LYS A 112 2.00 0.61 18.94
N SER A 113 1.60 1.12 20.12
CA SER A 113 1.75 2.54 20.47
C SER A 113 3.22 2.94 20.70
N ALA A 114 4.03 2.01 21.21
CA ALA A 114 5.48 2.19 21.35
C ALA A 114 6.26 2.07 20.02
N GLY A 115 5.57 1.81 18.91
CA GLY A 115 6.23 1.58 17.60
C GLY A 115 7.07 0.30 17.56
N GLY A 116 6.85 -0.63 18.50
CA GLY A 116 7.71 -1.80 18.72
C GLY A 116 7.55 -2.93 17.71
N VAL A 117 6.68 -2.80 16.71
CA VAL A 117 6.35 -3.86 15.75
C VAL A 117 6.22 -3.30 14.33
N SER A 118 6.70 -4.06 13.34
CA SER A 118 6.45 -3.78 11.91
C SER A 118 5.20 -4.54 11.41
N TRP A 119 4.38 -3.85 10.61
CA TRP A 119 3.20 -4.45 9.98
C TRP A 119 3.61 -5.41 8.86
N THR A 120 3.06 -6.62 8.87
CA THR A 120 3.32 -7.65 7.85
C THR A 120 2.09 -8.53 7.65
N ASP A 121 1.92 -9.09 6.45
CA ASP A 121 0.84 -10.03 6.13
C ASP A 121 0.84 -11.28 7.03
N ALA A 122 1.99 -11.65 7.59
CA ALA A 122 2.12 -12.76 8.55
C ALA A 122 1.33 -12.53 9.85
N MET A 123 0.86 -11.31 10.11
CA MET A 123 0.04 -10.96 11.28
C MET A 123 -1.42 -11.37 11.14
N GLU A 124 -1.89 -11.68 9.92
CA GLU A 124 -3.31 -11.95 9.65
C GLU A 124 -3.88 -12.99 10.61
N ASP A 125 -3.24 -14.15 10.75
CA ASP A 125 -3.77 -15.28 11.52
C ASP A 125 -4.00 -14.92 13.00
N THR A 126 -2.98 -14.31 13.63
CA THR A 126 -3.06 -13.86 15.02
C THR A 126 -4.11 -12.76 15.20
N LEU A 127 -4.17 -11.76 14.32
CA LEU A 127 -5.17 -10.68 14.43
C LEU A 127 -6.59 -11.21 14.23
N VAL A 128 -6.81 -12.16 13.31
CA VAL A 128 -8.07 -12.88 13.16
C VAL A 128 -8.40 -13.67 14.43
N HIS A 129 -7.41 -14.30 15.06
CA HIS A 129 -7.60 -14.99 16.34
C HIS A 129 -8.03 -14.03 17.45
N MET A 130 -7.44 -12.85 17.52
CA MET A 130 -7.84 -11.80 18.47
C MET A 130 -9.26 -11.29 18.20
N VAL A 131 -9.67 -11.14 16.93
CA VAL A 131 -11.06 -10.81 16.55
C VAL A 131 -12.04 -11.86 17.05
N VAL A 132 -11.73 -13.14 16.83
CA VAL A 132 -12.56 -14.25 17.31
C VAL A 132 -12.64 -14.25 18.84
N ALA A 133 -11.52 -14.07 19.53
CA ALA A 133 -11.45 -14.03 20.98
C ALA A 133 -12.19 -12.82 21.57
N CYS A 134 -12.17 -11.67 20.88
CA CYS A 134 -12.97 -10.50 21.26
C CYS A 134 -14.46 -10.83 21.27
N SER A 135 -14.96 -11.45 20.19
CA SER A 135 -16.35 -11.89 20.13
C SER A 135 -16.68 -12.91 21.24
N ALA A 136 -15.81 -13.89 21.46
CA ALA A 136 -16.04 -14.91 22.49
C ALA A 136 -16.06 -14.31 23.91
N ALA A 137 -15.14 -13.41 24.24
CA ALA A 137 -15.03 -12.80 25.55
C ALA A 137 -16.27 -11.98 25.96
N HIS A 138 -16.89 -11.30 24.99
CA HIS A 138 -18.07 -10.47 25.25
C HIS A 138 -19.40 -11.23 25.16
N TYR A 139 -19.51 -12.25 24.31
CA TYR A 139 -20.78 -12.97 24.09
C TYR A 139 -20.89 -14.33 24.76
N ALA A 140 -19.90 -14.76 25.55
CA ALA A 140 -20.01 -15.96 26.39
C ALA A 140 -21.17 -15.88 27.42
N ARG A 141 -21.80 -14.71 27.63
CA ARG A 141 -22.83 -14.46 28.65
C ARG A 141 -24.20 -14.02 28.13
N GLY A 142 -24.44 -14.03 26.81
CA GLY A 142 -25.77 -13.75 26.25
C GLY A 142 -26.27 -12.31 26.37
N GLU A 143 -25.41 -11.35 26.70
CA GLU A 143 -25.76 -9.93 26.85
C GLU A 143 -25.59 -9.14 25.53
N THR A 144 -26.28 -7.99 25.46
CA THR A 144 -26.14 -7.00 24.38
C THR A 144 -24.71 -6.46 24.30
N ALA A 145 -24.24 -6.18 23.07
CA ALA A 145 -22.92 -5.62 22.78
C ALA A 145 -22.52 -4.46 23.71
N PRO A 146 -21.59 -4.63 24.66
CA PRO A 146 -21.13 -3.51 25.48
C PRO A 146 -20.38 -2.49 24.59
N PRO A 147 -20.40 -1.18 24.88
CA PRO A 147 -19.68 -0.17 24.10
C PRO A 147 -18.18 -0.50 23.91
N GLN A 148 -17.61 -1.21 24.88
CA GLN A 148 -16.23 -1.69 24.87
C GLN A 148 -15.97 -2.72 23.76
N PHE A 149 -16.91 -3.64 23.49
CA PHE A 149 -16.80 -4.60 22.39
C PHE A 149 -16.64 -3.88 21.06
N HIS A 150 -17.49 -2.89 20.80
CA HIS A 150 -17.46 -2.16 19.54
C HIS A 150 -16.16 -1.36 19.37
N ALA A 151 -15.67 -0.71 20.43
CA ALA A 151 -14.40 0.01 20.40
C ALA A 151 -13.22 -0.93 20.12
N GLN A 152 -13.17 -2.07 20.81
CA GLN A 152 -12.12 -3.09 20.63
C GLN A 152 -12.17 -3.70 19.23
N MET A 153 -13.37 -3.99 18.72
CA MET A 153 -13.52 -4.54 17.38
C MET A 153 -13.09 -3.56 16.29
N ARG A 154 -13.44 -2.27 16.44
CA ARG A 154 -12.99 -1.21 15.54
C ARG A 154 -11.47 -1.12 15.49
N GLU A 155 -10.81 -1.19 16.65
CA GLU A 155 -9.35 -1.18 16.73
C GLU A 155 -8.74 -2.43 16.09
N LEU A 156 -9.28 -3.63 16.36
CA LEU A 156 -8.76 -4.87 15.77
C LEU A 156 -8.94 -4.92 14.26
N LEU A 157 -10.06 -4.46 13.71
CA LEU A 157 -10.25 -4.42 12.25
C LEU A 157 -9.38 -3.33 11.61
N ARG A 158 -9.13 -2.23 12.32
CA ARG A 158 -8.15 -1.22 11.90
C ARG A 158 -6.73 -1.78 11.87
N ASP A 159 -6.38 -2.64 12.82
CA ASP A 159 -5.07 -3.29 12.86
C ASP A 159 -5.00 -4.39 11.79
N LEU A 160 -6.06 -5.18 11.61
CA LEU A 160 -6.14 -6.24 10.59
C LEU A 160 -6.03 -5.69 9.18
N ARG A 161 -6.65 -4.54 8.86
CA ARG A 161 -6.51 -3.92 7.53
C ARG A 161 -5.08 -3.46 7.22
N LEU A 162 -4.29 -3.12 8.25
CA LEU A 162 -2.88 -2.73 8.08
C LEU A 162 -1.99 -3.96 7.83
N ALA A 163 -2.41 -5.12 8.32
CA ALA A 163 -1.74 -6.39 8.06
C ALA A 163 -2.18 -7.01 6.73
N CYS A 164 -3.47 -6.99 6.39
CA CYS A 164 -4.00 -7.57 5.16
C CYS A 164 -5.23 -6.80 4.67
N LYS A 165 -5.27 -6.49 3.37
CA LYS A 165 -6.47 -5.92 2.75
C LYS A 165 -7.61 -6.92 2.63
N GLU A 166 -7.27 -8.16 2.30
CA GLU A 166 -8.22 -9.24 2.12
C GLU A 166 -7.80 -10.38 3.03
N VAL A 167 -8.75 -10.92 3.80
CA VAL A 167 -8.47 -12.08 4.62
C VAL A 167 -8.39 -13.32 3.75
N SER A 168 -7.50 -14.25 4.09
CA SER A 168 -7.43 -15.55 3.45
C SER A 168 -8.74 -16.32 3.58
N VAL A 169 -8.96 -17.28 2.68
CA VAL A 169 -10.14 -18.17 2.73
C VAL A 169 -10.23 -18.91 4.07
N ALA A 170 -9.09 -19.35 4.62
CA ALA A 170 -9.03 -20.03 5.91
C ALA A 170 -9.44 -19.10 7.07
N SER A 171 -8.93 -17.87 7.10
CA SER A 171 -9.37 -16.85 8.07
C SER A 171 -10.85 -16.53 7.95
N ALA A 172 -11.37 -16.36 6.73
CA ALA A 172 -12.79 -16.11 6.50
C ALA A 172 -13.67 -17.27 7.02
N GLN A 173 -13.24 -18.52 6.83
CA GLN A 173 -13.94 -19.69 7.37
C GLN A 173 -13.95 -19.70 8.90
N ARG A 174 -12.82 -19.42 9.54
CA ARG A 174 -12.73 -19.32 11.01
C ARG A 174 -13.60 -18.21 11.58
N LEU A 175 -13.53 -17.01 11.00
CA LEU A 175 -14.40 -15.89 11.36
C LEU A 175 -15.87 -16.29 11.23
N ARG A 176 -16.26 -16.86 10.09
CA ARG A 176 -17.63 -17.30 9.83
C ARG A 176 -18.11 -18.32 10.87
N GLN A 177 -17.28 -19.30 11.23
CA GLN A 177 -17.63 -20.30 12.24
C GLN A 177 -17.77 -19.67 13.63
N ALA A 178 -16.77 -18.91 14.06
CA ALA A 178 -16.75 -18.27 15.38
C ALA A 178 -17.95 -17.35 15.59
N PHE A 179 -18.23 -16.48 14.62
CA PHE A 179 -19.35 -15.55 14.72
C PHE A 179 -20.70 -16.27 14.67
N ARG A 180 -20.84 -17.38 13.93
CA ARG A 180 -22.06 -18.22 13.97
C ARG A 180 -22.26 -18.86 15.33
N SER A 181 -21.20 -19.39 15.94
CA SER A 181 -21.26 -19.94 17.30
C SER A 181 -21.61 -18.86 18.33
N ALA A 182 -21.23 -17.62 18.06
CA ALA A 182 -21.65 -16.45 18.82
C ALA A 182 -23.01 -15.89 18.38
N GLY A 183 -23.84 -16.62 17.62
CA GLY A 183 -25.20 -16.18 17.26
C GLY A 183 -25.32 -15.07 16.21
N TYR A 184 -24.27 -14.79 15.44
CA TYR A 184 -24.35 -13.87 14.30
C TYR A 184 -24.82 -14.57 13.03
N ALA A 185 -25.51 -13.83 12.18
CA ALA A 185 -25.70 -14.20 10.79
C ALA A 185 -24.39 -13.95 10.01
N ALA A 186 -23.73 -15.03 9.58
CA ALA A 186 -22.51 -14.97 8.77
C ALA A 186 -22.76 -15.52 7.34
N ARG A 187 -22.72 -14.63 6.35
CA ARG A 187 -23.02 -14.89 4.93
C ARG A 187 -21.84 -14.53 4.03
N VAL A 188 -21.52 -15.40 3.07
CA VAL A 188 -20.52 -15.10 2.04
C VAL A 188 -21.23 -14.50 0.83
N LEU A 189 -20.79 -13.33 0.40
CA LEU A 189 -21.29 -12.64 -0.78
C LEU A 189 -20.34 -12.86 -1.96
N PRO A 190 -20.87 -13.01 -3.19
CA PRO A 190 -20.09 -13.51 -4.33
C PRO A 190 -19.22 -12.45 -5.00
N SER A 191 -19.55 -11.16 -4.87
CA SER A 191 -18.95 -10.07 -5.66
C SER A 191 -18.98 -8.73 -4.92
N ASP A 192 -18.24 -7.75 -5.46
CA ASP A 192 -18.33 -6.34 -5.08
C ASP A 192 -19.70 -5.72 -5.39
N ALA A 193 -20.38 -6.18 -6.45
CA ALA A 193 -21.73 -5.73 -6.79
C ALA A 193 -22.75 -6.12 -5.70
N ALA A 194 -22.53 -7.21 -4.97
CA ALA A 194 -23.40 -7.63 -3.87
C ALA A 194 -23.25 -6.77 -2.60
N VAL A 195 -22.30 -5.83 -2.58
CA VAL A 195 -22.10 -4.87 -1.47
C VAL A 195 -22.23 -3.41 -1.91
N SER A 196 -22.70 -3.17 -3.13
CA SER A 196 -22.86 -1.83 -3.72
C SER A 196 -24.30 -1.60 -4.18
N PRO A 197 -24.96 -0.47 -3.83
CA PRO A 197 -24.51 0.59 -2.91
C PRO A 197 -24.59 0.18 -1.44
N ALA A 198 -25.26 -0.94 -1.15
CA ALA A 198 -25.41 -1.52 0.18
C ALA A 198 -25.26 -3.04 0.13
N CYS A 199 -24.90 -3.62 1.27
CA CYS A 199 -24.74 -5.06 1.46
C CYS A 199 -26.06 -5.81 1.25
N ALA A 200 -26.09 -6.73 0.29
CA ALA A 200 -27.26 -7.57 0.01
C ALA A 200 -27.63 -8.52 1.18
N ALA A 201 -26.74 -8.73 2.16
CA ALA A 201 -27.00 -9.56 3.33
C ALA A 201 -27.59 -8.79 4.52
N CYS A 202 -27.07 -7.60 4.83
CA CYS A 202 -27.46 -6.85 6.04
C CYS A 202 -27.98 -5.44 5.78
N GLY A 203 -27.98 -4.97 4.53
CA GLY A 203 -28.44 -3.63 4.15
C GLY A 203 -27.46 -2.49 4.49
N ALA A 204 -26.35 -2.76 5.17
CA ALA A 204 -25.39 -1.71 5.51
C ALA A 204 -24.58 -1.25 4.28
N ALA A 205 -24.37 0.05 4.15
CA ALA A 205 -23.41 0.61 3.20
C ALA A 205 -21.98 0.39 3.71
N LEU A 206 -21.06 0.11 2.79
CA LEU A 206 -19.63 0.00 3.11
C LEU A 206 -18.97 1.37 3.02
N ASP A 207 -17.95 1.57 3.84
CA ASP A 207 -17.23 2.83 3.93
C ASP A 207 -16.14 2.94 2.87
N LYS A 208 -16.00 4.14 2.31
CA LYS A 208 -14.80 4.55 1.58
C LYS A 208 -13.83 5.19 2.57
N LEU A 209 -12.67 4.59 2.78
CA LEU A 209 -11.66 5.16 3.67
C LEU A 209 -11.05 6.40 3.01
N ALA A 210 -11.33 7.57 3.59
CA ALA A 210 -10.72 8.83 3.19
C ALA A 210 -9.27 8.95 3.68
N LEU A 211 -8.55 9.94 3.15
CA LEU A 211 -7.31 10.44 3.73
C LEU A 211 -7.66 11.53 4.74
N SER A 212 -7.09 11.45 5.94
CA SER A 212 -7.16 12.56 6.90
C SER A 212 -6.37 13.78 6.40
N ALA A 213 -6.68 14.97 6.94
CA ALA A 213 -5.93 16.18 6.62
C ALA A 213 -4.43 16.05 6.94
N ALA A 214 -4.08 15.37 8.04
CA ALA A 214 -2.70 15.12 8.45
C ALA A 214 -1.97 14.18 7.47
N GLU A 215 -2.62 13.08 7.06
CA GLU A 215 -2.09 12.14 6.07
C GLU A 215 -1.90 12.80 4.70
N ARG A 216 -2.87 13.62 4.27
CA ARG A 216 -2.75 14.40 3.03
C ARG A 216 -1.59 15.39 3.10
N ALA A 217 -1.43 16.10 4.23
CA ALA A 217 -0.29 16.99 4.44
C ALA A 217 1.05 16.23 4.48
N GLN A 218 1.06 15.00 5.00
CA GLN A 218 2.23 14.12 4.98
C GLN A 218 2.63 13.75 3.54
N LEU A 219 1.68 13.30 2.72
CA LEU A 219 1.92 13.00 1.31
C LEU A 219 2.41 14.22 0.52
N LEU A 220 1.77 15.39 0.71
CA LEU A 220 2.21 16.63 0.06
C LEU A 220 3.64 16.99 0.46
N ARG A 221 3.98 16.91 1.76
CA ARG A 221 5.35 17.18 2.23
C ARG A 221 6.36 16.23 1.61
N ALA A 222 6.07 14.93 1.54
CA ALA A 222 6.95 13.94 0.93
C ALA A 222 7.20 14.21 -0.56
N ILE A 223 6.17 14.66 -1.29
CA ILE A 223 6.30 15.07 -2.71
C ILE A 223 7.12 16.36 -2.83
N GLU A 224 6.77 17.39 -2.05
CA GLU A 224 7.36 18.73 -2.11
C GLU A 224 8.83 18.76 -1.67
N SER A 225 9.23 17.91 -0.70
CA SER A 225 10.60 17.85 -0.18
C SER A 225 11.61 17.19 -1.12
N ARG A 226 11.15 16.58 -2.22
CA ARG A 226 12.00 15.78 -3.08
C ARG A 226 13.03 16.64 -3.82
N ARG A 227 14.27 16.16 -3.93
CA ARG A 227 15.32 16.85 -4.70
C ARG A 227 15.07 16.73 -6.21
N SER A 228 15.39 17.80 -6.93
CA SER A 228 15.35 17.84 -8.40
C SER A 228 16.32 16.84 -9.03
N LYS A 229 16.02 16.36 -10.24
CA LYS A 229 16.93 15.49 -11.03
C LYS A 229 18.20 16.23 -11.45
N VAL A 230 18.17 17.56 -11.49
CA VAL A 230 19.32 18.39 -11.84
C VAL A 230 20.10 18.71 -10.56
N GLN A 231 21.35 18.24 -10.52
CA GLN A 231 22.26 18.25 -9.39
C GLN A 231 22.76 19.65 -8.96
N SER A 232 22.13 20.74 -9.39
CA SER A 232 22.88 21.99 -9.61
C SER A 232 22.65 23.13 -8.64
N GLN A 233 21.73 23.06 -7.67
CA GLN A 233 21.63 24.12 -6.64
C GLN A 233 21.22 23.56 -5.26
N PRO A 234 22.03 23.76 -4.20
CA PRO A 234 21.63 23.46 -2.83
C PRO A 234 20.35 24.22 -2.48
N GLY A 235 19.36 23.53 -1.92
CA GLY A 235 18.13 24.14 -1.39
C GLY A 235 16.92 24.16 -2.33
N VAL A 236 17.06 23.87 -3.64
CA VAL A 236 15.92 23.81 -4.56
C VAL A 236 15.23 22.44 -4.47
N THR A 237 13.92 22.45 -4.28
CA THR A 237 13.09 21.26 -4.09
C THR A 237 12.02 21.14 -5.16
N ALA A 238 11.34 19.98 -5.22
CA ALA A 238 10.19 19.77 -6.10
C ALA A 238 9.11 20.83 -5.87
N LYS A 239 8.97 21.35 -4.63
CA LYS A 239 8.04 22.43 -4.29
C LYS A 239 8.18 23.64 -5.20
N ASP A 240 9.41 24.07 -5.49
CA ASP A 240 9.68 25.28 -6.26
C ASP A 240 9.23 25.12 -7.71
N PHE A 241 9.44 23.94 -8.29
CA PHE A 241 8.98 23.60 -9.64
C PHE A 241 7.48 23.32 -9.72
N LEU A 242 6.88 22.84 -8.64
CA LEU A 242 5.44 22.57 -8.55
C LEU A 242 4.62 23.83 -8.22
N ALA A 243 5.23 24.91 -7.71
CA ALA A 243 4.50 26.10 -7.30
C ALA A 243 3.66 26.76 -8.42
N PRO A 244 4.18 26.96 -9.66
CA PRO A 244 3.35 27.48 -10.75
C PRO A 244 2.19 26.55 -11.11
N PHE A 245 2.43 25.23 -11.08
CA PHE A 245 1.42 24.21 -11.33
C PHE A 245 0.33 24.23 -10.25
N LYS A 246 0.72 24.32 -8.98
CA LYS A 246 -0.19 24.43 -7.83
C LYS A 246 -1.16 25.59 -8.00
N THR A 247 -0.63 26.78 -8.27
CA THR A 247 -1.43 28.00 -8.45
C THR A 247 -2.41 27.85 -9.61
N TRP A 248 -1.92 27.38 -10.76
CA TRP A 248 -2.76 27.14 -11.94
C TRP A 248 -3.86 26.11 -11.67
N LEU A 249 -3.53 24.99 -11.02
CA LEU A 249 -4.46 23.91 -10.75
C LEU A 249 -5.56 24.34 -9.77
N LEU A 250 -5.20 25.02 -8.68
CA LEU A 250 -6.17 25.50 -7.69
C LEU A 250 -7.10 26.57 -8.26
N ALA A 251 -6.60 27.46 -9.13
CA ALA A 251 -7.43 28.45 -9.80
C ALA A 251 -8.49 27.79 -10.71
N LYS A 252 -8.14 26.69 -11.37
CA LYS A 252 -9.12 25.89 -12.14
C LYS A 252 -10.05 25.09 -11.23
N HIS A 253 -9.52 24.52 -10.16
CA HIS A 253 -10.33 23.75 -9.21
C HIS A 253 -11.43 24.61 -8.59
N ALA A 254 -11.16 25.88 -8.28
CA ALA A 254 -12.13 26.83 -7.75
C ALA A 254 -13.33 27.08 -8.69
N GLN A 255 -13.22 26.74 -9.98
CA GLN A 255 -14.29 26.86 -10.97
C GLN A 255 -15.14 25.58 -11.07
N THR A 256 -14.81 24.53 -10.31
CA THR A 256 -15.53 23.25 -10.33
C THR A 256 -16.90 23.41 -9.71
N ALA A 257 -17.94 23.05 -10.45
CA ALA A 257 -19.31 23.13 -9.98
C ALA A 257 -19.56 22.17 -8.78
N PRO A 258 -20.45 22.52 -7.85
CA PRO A 258 -20.83 21.63 -6.75
C PRO A 258 -21.29 20.25 -7.25
N GLY A 259 -20.81 19.18 -6.62
CA GLY A 259 -21.12 17.79 -7.01
C GLY A 259 -20.36 17.29 -8.25
N LYS A 260 -19.51 18.13 -8.88
CA LYS A 260 -18.62 17.73 -9.97
C LYS A 260 -17.19 17.56 -9.45
N LEU A 261 -16.44 16.69 -10.13
CA LEU A 261 -15.04 16.42 -9.84
C LEU A 261 -14.12 17.22 -10.76
N HIS A 262 -12.87 17.38 -10.33
CA HIS A 262 -11.78 17.89 -11.14
C HIS A 262 -10.86 16.73 -11.56
N PHE A 263 -10.89 16.41 -12.85
CA PHE A 263 -10.04 15.38 -13.46
C PHE A 263 -8.73 15.96 -13.95
N VAL A 264 -7.65 15.29 -13.62
CA VAL A 264 -6.31 15.55 -14.16
C VAL A 264 -5.93 14.40 -15.09
N LEU A 265 -5.66 14.70 -16.34
CA LEU A 265 -5.32 13.73 -17.36
C LEU A 265 -3.79 13.58 -17.43
N ASP A 266 -3.31 12.36 -17.17
CA ASP A 266 -1.92 11.98 -17.45
C ASP A 266 -1.74 11.83 -18.97
N GLY A 267 -1.47 12.97 -19.62
CA GLY A 267 -1.48 13.11 -21.07
C GLY A 267 -0.61 12.07 -21.78
N PRO A 268 0.67 11.87 -21.40
CA PRO A 268 1.50 10.83 -21.98
C PRO A 268 0.93 9.43 -21.82
N ASN A 269 0.45 9.05 -20.63
CA ASN A 269 -0.08 7.72 -20.41
C ASN A 269 -1.28 7.43 -21.33
N ILE A 270 -2.22 8.37 -21.40
CA ILE A 270 -3.42 8.27 -22.25
C ILE A 270 -3.04 8.23 -23.74
N ALA A 271 -2.14 9.11 -24.17
CA ALA A 271 -1.74 9.21 -25.57
C ALA A 271 -0.98 7.97 -26.10
N TYR A 272 -0.48 7.09 -25.22
CA TYR A 272 0.20 5.84 -25.58
C TYR A 272 -0.64 4.58 -25.33
N ILE A 273 -1.90 4.70 -24.93
CA ILE A 273 -2.80 3.55 -24.79
C ILE A 273 -2.90 2.81 -26.13
N ASN A 274 -2.61 1.51 -26.09
CA ASN A 274 -2.57 0.63 -27.26
C ASN A 274 -1.57 1.04 -28.37
N GLN A 275 -0.53 1.82 -28.05
CA GLN A 275 0.46 2.30 -29.04
C GLN A 275 1.84 1.63 -28.97
N ASN A 276 2.01 0.56 -28.19
CA ASN A 276 3.30 -0.13 -28.01
C ASN A 276 3.59 -1.17 -29.12
N PHE A 277 3.48 -0.75 -30.38
CA PHE A 277 3.84 -1.53 -31.57
C PHE A 277 4.74 -0.71 -32.49
N ASP A 278 5.40 -1.33 -33.48
CA ASP A 278 6.51 -0.67 -34.21
C ASP A 278 6.08 0.56 -35.03
N ALA A 279 4.82 0.60 -35.50
CA ALA A 279 4.22 1.76 -36.17
C ALA A 279 3.40 2.65 -35.21
N GLY A 280 3.43 2.37 -33.90
CA GLY A 280 2.67 3.14 -32.91
C GLY A 280 3.16 4.57 -32.80
N SER A 281 2.29 5.48 -32.37
CA SER A 281 2.65 6.90 -32.17
C SER A 281 1.95 7.46 -30.95
N CYS A 282 2.39 8.62 -30.48
CA CYS A 282 1.61 9.43 -29.55
C CYS A 282 0.30 9.86 -30.23
N ARG A 283 -0.85 9.55 -29.61
CA ARG A 283 -2.22 9.85 -30.06
C ARG A 283 -2.84 10.93 -29.19
N LEU A 284 -2.67 12.20 -29.58
CA LEU A 284 -3.21 13.35 -28.83
C LEU A 284 -4.74 13.43 -28.87
N ASP A 285 -5.35 12.85 -29.90
CA ASP A 285 -6.79 12.68 -30.05
C ASP A 285 -7.38 11.79 -28.95
N HIS A 286 -6.64 10.80 -28.43
CA HIS A 286 -7.08 10.05 -27.25
C HIS A 286 -7.28 10.95 -26.03
N VAL A 287 -6.33 11.88 -25.80
CA VAL A 287 -6.40 12.83 -24.67
C VAL A 287 -7.56 13.80 -24.85
N ASP A 288 -7.76 14.29 -26.08
CA ASP A 288 -8.86 15.20 -26.40
C ASP A 288 -10.22 14.55 -26.19
N ALA A 289 -10.40 13.32 -26.68
CA ALA A 289 -11.65 12.58 -26.55
C ALA A 289 -12.03 12.33 -25.08
N VAL A 290 -11.05 11.98 -24.23
CA VAL A 290 -11.26 11.83 -22.77
C VAL A 290 -11.63 13.17 -22.14
N ALA A 291 -10.95 14.26 -22.53
CA ALA A 291 -11.23 15.59 -22.00
C ALA A 291 -12.64 16.06 -22.37
N ASP A 292 -13.05 15.88 -23.63
CA ASP A 292 -14.36 16.28 -24.13
C ASP A 292 -15.48 15.46 -23.48
N MET A 293 -15.30 14.14 -23.34
CA MET A 293 -16.24 13.26 -22.63
C MET A 293 -16.47 13.73 -21.18
N LEU A 294 -15.40 13.95 -20.41
CA LEU A 294 -15.51 14.41 -19.02
C LEU A 294 -16.14 15.81 -18.91
N ARG A 295 -15.83 16.71 -19.84
CA ARG A 295 -16.43 18.06 -19.87
C ARG A 295 -17.89 18.05 -20.27
N ALA A 296 -18.30 17.14 -21.16
CA ALA A 296 -19.71 16.93 -21.50
C ALA A 296 -20.51 16.51 -20.26
N ASP A 297 -19.91 15.73 -19.36
CA ASP A 297 -20.47 15.38 -18.05
C ASP A 297 -20.42 16.53 -17.02
N GLY A 298 -19.91 17.71 -17.40
CA GLY A 298 -19.82 18.90 -16.57
C GLY A 298 -18.65 18.90 -15.59
N HIS A 299 -17.65 18.03 -15.76
CA HIS A 299 -16.45 18.00 -14.93
C HIS A 299 -15.41 19.05 -15.34
N THR A 300 -14.60 19.49 -14.37
CA THR A 300 -13.41 20.29 -14.64
C THR A 300 -12.29 19.37 -15.12
N VAL A 301 -11.59 19.76 -16.19
CA VAL A 301 -10.47 18.97 -16.74
C VAL A 301 -9.20 19.79 -16.81
N SER A 302 -8.08 19.17 -16.40
CA SER A 302 -6.72 19.68 -16.53
C SER A 302 -5.84 18.62 -17.17
N ILE A 303 -5.10 18.97 -18.22
CA ILE A 303 -4.18 18.08 -18.94
C ILE A 303 -2.76 18.39 -18.48
N THR A 304 -2.07 17.42 -17.91
CA THR A 304 -0.62 17.51 -17.65
C THR A 304 0.13 16.88 -18.82
N MET A 305 1.01 17.64 -19.47
CA MET A 305 1.77 17.16 -20.61
C MET A 305 3.20 17.71 -20.58
N PRO A 306 4.26 16.88 -20.68
CA PRO A 306 5.63 17.36 -20.79
C PRO A 306 5.85 18.24 -22.02
N PHE A 307 6.69 19.27 -21.90
CA PHE A 307 7.01 20.17 -23.03
C PHE A 307 7.54 19.44 -24.27
N SER A 308 8.21 18.30 -24.10
CA SER A 308 8.71 17.49 -25.22
C SER A 308 7.61 16.87 -26.09
N TYR A 309 6.39 16.70 -25.55
CA TYR A 309 5.20 16.29 -26.32
C TYR A 309 4.46 17.46 -26.96
N LEU A 310 4.76 18.69 -26.52
CA LEU A 310 4.18 19.92 -27.06
C LEU A 310 5.06 20.57 -28.13
N ALA A 311 6.27 20.06 -28.31
CA ALA A 311 7.23 20.53 -29.31
C ALA A 311 6.79 20.17 -30.74
N GLU A 312 7.34 20.87 -31.73
CA GLU A 312 7.06 20.60 -33.15
C GLU A 312 7.46 19.19 -33.58
N ARG A 313 8.55 18.69 -32.99
CA ARG A 313 9.00 17.30 -33.12
C ARG A 313 8.79 16.59 -31.80
N ILE A 314 7.87 15.63 -31.79
CA ILE A 314 7.57 14.79 -30.63
C ILE A 314 8.57 13.64 -30.57
N VAL A 315 9.15 13.42 -29.39
CA VAL A 315 9.96 12.22 -29.12
C VAL A 315 9.03 11.02 -28.90
N LEU A 316 9.19 9.98 -29.70
CA LEU A 316 8.37 8.76 -29.59
C LEU A 316 8.92 7.86 -28.47
N ARG A 317 8.05 7.50 -27.52
CA ARG A 317 8.36 6.64 -26.37
C ARG A 317 7.73 5.26 -26.45
N ILE A 318 7.72 4.68 -27.65
CA ILE A 318 7.22 3.32 -27.91
C ILE A 318 8.08 2.29 -27.16
N ARG A 319 7.45 1.30 -26.52
CA ARG A 319 8.13 0.27 -25.71
C ARG A 319 8.31 -1.07 -26.43
N THR A 320 8.70 -1.08 -27.71
CA THR A 320 9.06 -2.32 -28.44
C THR A 320 10.53 -2.71 -28.23
N LYS A 321 10.87 -3.98 -28.49
CA LYS A 321 12.25 -4.49 -28.40
C LYS A 321 13.19 -3.74 -29.33
N SER A 322 12.76 -3.50 -30.57
CA SER A 322 13.51 -2.73 -31.58
C SER A 322 13.83 -1.32 -31.09
N MET A 323 12.81 -0.59 -30.62
CA MET A 323 12.99 0.77 -30.08
C MET A 323 13.86 0.81 -28.81
N LYS A 324 13.81 -0.24 -27.97
CA LYS A 324 14.71 -0.36 -26.82
C LYS A 324 16.17 -0.50 -27.25
N GLN A 325 16.48 -1.32 -28.26
CA GLN A 325 17.84 -1.48 -28.79
C GLN A 325 18.35 -0.18 -29.42
N GLN A 326 17.51 0.52 -30.19
CA GLN A 326 17.86 1.81 -30.77
C GLN A 326 18.21 2.86 -29.70
N ARG A 327 17.42 2.94 -28.62
CA ARG A 327 17.72 3.84 -27.48
C ARG A 327 19.03 3.49 -26.78
N GLN A 328 19.35 2.21 -26.62
CA GLN A 328 20.63 1.77 -26.04
C GLN A 328 21.82 2.17 -26.93
N GLN A 329 21.60 2.34 -28.23
CA GLN A 329 22.58 2.88 -29.19
C GLN A 329 22.57 4.42 -29.27
N GLY A 330 21.85 5.10 -28.37
CA GLY A 330 21.74 6.56 -28.35
C GLY A 330 20.81 7.16 -29.43
N LYS A 331 20.09 6.34 -30.20
CA LYS A 331 19.17 6.83 -31.24
C LYS A 331 17.84 7.23 -30.62
N VAL A 332 17.34 8.41 -30.99
CA VAL A 332 16.06 8.97 -30.55
C VAL A 332 15.12 9.11 -31.74
N THR A 333 14.01 8.38 -31.72
CA THR A 333 12.98 8.46 -32.76
C THR A 333 12.09 9.67 -32.52
N THR A 334 11.92 10.51 -33.54
CA THR A 334 11.07 11.71 -33.47
C THR A 334 10.10 11.78 -34.66
N ARG A 335 8.94 12.39 -34.44
CA ARG A 335 7.93 12.65 -35.49
C ARG A 335 7.49 14.11 -35.45
N ALA A 336 7.30 14.72 -36.62
CA ALA A 336 6.68 16.05 -36.72
C ALA A 336 5.17 15.98 -36.42
N ARG A 337 4.64 16.99 -35.72
CA ARG A 337 3.20 17.08 -35.43
C ARG A 337 2.38 17.24 -36.72
N THR A 338 1.25 16.56 -36.79
CA THR A 338 0.28 16.74 -37.87
C THR A 338 -0.47 18.08 -37.69
N PRO A 339 -1.10 18.63 -38.75
CA PRO A 339 -1.97 19.80 -38.61
C PRO A 339 -3.10 19.61 -37.59
N ALA A 340 -3.69 18.42 -37.53
CA ALA A 340 -4.71 18.07 -36.55
C ALA A 340 -4.17 18.16 -35.11
N GLU A 341 -2.98 17.63 -34.85
CA GLU A 341 -2.34 17.70 -33.53
C GLU A 341 -2.00 19.14 -33.11
N LYS A 342 -1.58 19.97 -34.06
CA LYS A 342 -1.37 21.41 -33.81
C LYS A 342 -2.67 22.10 -33.42
N ALA A 343 -3.77 21.80 -34.12
CA ALA A 343 -5.09 22.33 -33.82
C ALA A 343 -5.58 21.89 -32.43
N LEU A 344 -5.35 20.63 -32.04
CA LEU A 344 -5.68 20.11 -30.70
C LEU A 344 -4.91 20.85 -29.59
N ILE A 345 -3.59 21.01 -29.75
CA ILE A 345 -2.79 21.73 -28.75
C ILE A 345 -3.24 23.19 -28.62
N HIS A 346 -3.52 23.86 -29.75
CA HIS A 346 -4.06 25.22 -29.75
C HIS A 346 -5.42 25.29 -29.07
N LYS A 347 -6.33 24.33 -29.34
CA LYS A 347 -7.63 24.19 -28.65
C LYS A 347 -7.43 24.11 -27.15
N TRP A 348 -6.55 23.22 -26.68
CA TRP A 348 -6.30 23.05 -25.24
C TRP A 348 -5.71 24.30 -24.59
N GLN A 349 -4.82 25.01 -25.27
CA GLN A 349 -4.25 26.27 -24.78
C GLN A 349 -5.30 27.37 -24.70
N ALA A 350 -6.09 27.57 -25.76
CA ALA A 350 -7.15 28.59 -25.82
C ALA A 350 -8.23 28.36 -24.74
N GLN A 351 -8.53 27.10 -24.45
CA GLN A 351 -9.48 26.71 -23.39
C GLN A 351 -8.84 26.60 -22.00
N GLY A 352 -7.53 26.88 -21.90
CA GLY A 352 -6.76 26.80 -20.66
C GLY A 352 -6.70 25.41 -20.04
N LEU A 353 -6.93 24.33 -20.80
CA LEU A 353 -6.93 22.95 -20.30
C LEU A 353 -5.52 22.43 -20.02
N LEU A 354 -4.53 22.92 -20.75
CA LEU A 354 -3.18 22.36 -20.79
C LEU A 354 -2.23 23.03 -19.80
N PHE A 355 -1.50 22.21 -19.04
CA PHE A 355 -0.30 22.62 -18.31
C PHE A 355 0.93 21.90 -18.86
N GLY A 356 1.92 22.69 -19.31
CA GLY A 356 3.21 22.19 -19.78
C GLY A 356 4.15 21.83 -18.62
N CYS A 357 4.46 20.55 -18.46
CA CYS A 357 5.33 20.06 -17.39
C CYS A 357 6.82 20.22 -17.77
N ARG A 358 7.58 20.94 -16.95
CA ARG A 358 9.05 21.06 -17.05
C ARG A 358 9.76 19.80 -16.58
N THR A 359 9.94 18.85 -17.50
CA THR A 359 10.58 17.56 -17.21
C THR A 359 12.11 17.57 -17.27
N ASP A 360 12.69 18.73 -17.58
CA ASP A 360 14.12 19.00 -17.46
C ASP A 360 14.60 18.92 -16.00
N PHE A 361 13.70 19.12 -15.03
CA PHE A 361 14.03 19.11 -13.59
C PHE A 361 13.28 18.05 -12.78
N LEU A 362 12.02 17.78 -13.15
CA LEU A 362 11.12 16.92 -12.39
C LEU A 362 10.64 15.74 -13.24
N SER A 363 10.26 14.61 -12.62
CA SER A 363 9.47 13.61 -13.36
C SER A 363 8.10 14.20 -13.69
N ASP A 364 7.58 13.88 -14.87
CA ASP A 364 6.19 14.14 -15.23
C ASP A 364 5.22 13.48 -14.25
N ASP A 365 5.59 12.31 -13.73
CA ASP A 365 4.80 11.58 -12.71
C ASP A 365 4.48 12.41 -11.47
N LEU A 366 5.37 13.33 -11.09
CA LEU A 366 5.17 14.15 -9.90
C LEU A 366 4.07 15.19 -10.07
N PHE A 367 3.74 15.59 -11.29
CA PHE A 367 2.66 16.58 -11.52
C PHE A 367 1.28 15.96 -11.29
N TRP A 368 0.98 14.83 -11.94
CA TRP A 368 -0.31 14.18 -11.72
C TRP A 368 -0.41 13.58 -10.32
N LEU A 369 0.69 13.09 -9.73
CA LEU A 369 0.73 12.63 -8.34
C LEU A 369 0.43 13.79 -7.38
N TYR A 370 1.12 14.92 -7.53
CA TYR A 370 0.90 16.10 -6.71
C TYR A 370 -0.55 16.59 -6.81
N ALA A 371 -1.09 16.66 -8.03
CA ALA A 371 -2.46 17.08 -8.27
C ALA A 371 -3.48 16.18 -7.57
N SER A 372 -3.31 14.86 -7.66
CA SER A 372 -4.21 13.91 -7.02
C SER A 372 -4.32 14.09 -5.50
N VAL A 373 -3.18 14.34 -4.84
CA VAL A 373 -3.12 14.57 -3.39
C VAL A 373 -3.63 15.97 -3.06
N LEU A 374 -3.26 16.97 -3.86
CA LEU A 374 -3.65 18.36 -3.66
C LEU A 374 -5.15 18.58 -3.85
N LEU A 375 -5.82 17.85 -4.73
CA LEU A 375 -7.27 17.98 -4.92
C LEU A 375 -8.07 17.09 -3.96
N GLY A 376 -7.45 16.03 -3.42
CA GLY A 376 -8.07 15.17 -2.40
C GLY A 376 -9.35 14.49 -2.90
N LYS A 377 -10.42 14.54 -2.10
CA LYS A 377 -11.69 13.85 -2.40
C LYS A 377 -12.40 14.38 -3.66
N ASP A 378 -12.13 15.63 -4.03
CA ASP A 378 -12.79 16.33 -5.14
C ASP A 378 -11.99 16.21 -6.46
N GLY A 379 -10.81 15.56 -6.41
CA GLY A 379 -9.96 15.33 -7.57
C GLY A 379 -9.87 13.86 -7.99
N ARG A 380 -9.66 13.64 -9.29
CA ARG A 380 -9.33 12.33 -9.86
C ARG A 380 -8.19 12.48 -10.86
N VAL A 381 -7.39 11.43 -11.03
CA VAL A 381 -6.37 11.34 -12.08
C VAL A 381 -6.73 10.21 -13.02
N VAL A 382 -6.78 10.49 -14.32
CA VAL A 382 -6.94 9.45 -15.34
C VAL A 382 -5.56 8.98 -15.78
N THR A 383 -5.19 7.77 -15.38
CA THR A 383 -3.93 7.13 -15.74
C THR A 383 -4.05 5.61 -15.53
N ASN A 384 -3.42 4.83 -16.40
CA ASN A 384 -3.22 3.40 -16.21
C ASN A 384 -1.87 3.08 -15.56
N ASP A 385 -1.05 4.10 -15.26
CA ASP A 385 0.19 3.87 -14.52
C ASP A 385 -0.12 3.46 -13.08
N GLN A 386 0.07 2.18 -12.78
CA GLN A 386 -0.21 1.62 -11.47
C GLN A 386 0.80 2.08 -10.42
N GLY A 387 1.99 2.56 -10.83
CA GLY A 387 3.00 3.19 -9.98
C GLY A 387 3.25 2.53 -8.62
N ARG A 388 3.11 1.20 -8.46
CA ARG A 388 3.11 0.57 -7.12
C ARG A 388 4.47 0.69 -6.46
N ASP A 389 5.47 0.11 -7.10
CA ASP A 389 6.83 0.12 -6.57
C ASP A 389 7.48 1.48 -6.83
N HIS A 390 7.16 2.11 -7.97
CA HIS A 390 7.70 3.41 -8.31
C HIS A 390 7.21 4.54 -7.41
N VAL A 391 5.92 4.63 -7.01
CA VAL A 391 5.42 5.70 -6.12
C VAL A 391 5.92 5.51 -4.70
N PHE A 392 5.96 4.28 -4.19
CA PHE A 392 6.53 4.01 -2.86
C PHE A 392 8.02 4.38 -2.82
N GLU A 393 8.80 3.91 -3.81
CA GLU A 393 10.18 4.32 -3.97
C GLU A 393 10.29 5.84 -4.15
N LEU A 394 9.38 6.46 -4.92
CA LEU A 394 9.34 7.91 -5.15
C LEU A 394 9.27 8.71 -3.86
N LEU A 395 8.37 8.29 -2.97
CA LEU A 395 7.98 9.01 -1.77
C LEU A 395 8.91 8.72 -0.59
N ASN A 396 9.57 7.56 -0.58
CA ASN A 396 10.42 7.14 0.54
C ASN A 396 11.93 7.07 0.21
N SER A 397 12.37 7.28 -1.05
CA SER A 397 13.78 7.10 -1.44
C SER A 397 14.79 7.94 -0.64
N ASP A 398 14.40 9.13 -0.21
CA ASP A 398 15.31 10.03 0.52
C ASP A 398 15.42 9.65 2.01
N VAL A 399 14.32 9.12 2.60
CA VAL A 399 14.31 8.54 3.95
C VAL A 399 15.17 7.27 4.00
N SER A 400 15.04 6.39 3.00
CA SER A 400 15.82 5.14 2.92
C SER A 400 17.32 5.38 2.77
N LYS A 401 17.73 6.42 2.03
CA LYS A 401 19.16 6.79 1.87
C LYS A 401 19.75 7.40 3.14
N GLN A 402 18.97 8.17 3.89
CA GLN A 402 19.41 8.70 5.19
C GLN A 402 19.59 7.57 6.22
N ALA A 403 18.65 6.63 6.32
CA ALA A 403 18.73 5.47 7.20
C ALA A 403 19.93 4.54 6.89
N ALA A 404 20.30 4.39 5.61
CA ALA A 404 21.48 3.64 5.18
C ALA A 404 22.81 4.35 5.47
N SER A 405 22.79 5.68 5.62
CA SER A 405 23.98 6.48 5.96
C SER A 405 24.28 6.45 7.46
N THR A 406 23.25 6.47 8.31
CA THR A 406 23.39 6.37 9.77
C THR A 406 23.83 4.98 10.24
N THR A 407 23.56 3.93 9.46
CA THR A 407 24.01 2.56 9.75
C THR A 407 25.42 2.26 9.27
N ARG A 408 26.03 3.07 8.38
CA ARG A 408 27.41 2.88 7.91
C ARG A 408 28.45 3.70 8.67
N SER A 409 28.04 4.63 9.53
CA SER A 409 28.95 5.47 10.32
C SER A 409 29.47 4.81 11.60
N SER A 410 29.09 3.56 11.92
CA SER A 410 29.56 2.84 13.11
C SER A 410 30.76 1.91 12.88
N SER A 411 31.30 1.79 11.67
CA SER A 411 32.49 0.98 11.38
C SER A 411 33.72 1.82 11.05
N ASN A 412 34.21 2.62 12.01
CA ASN A 412 35.55 3.20 11.90
C ASN A 412 36.56 2.35 12.68
N LYS A 413 37.34 1.57 11.92
CA LYS A 413 38.59 0.92 12.33
C LYS A 413 39.58 1.99 12.85
N PRO A 414 40.30 1.78 13.96
CA PRO A 414 41.29 2.75 14.41
C PRO A 414 42.52 2.67 13.49
N LYS A 415 42.82 3.77 12.78
CA LYS A 415 44.12 3.97 12.13
C LYS A 415 45.00 4.84 13.02
N GLN A 416 46.23 4.35 13.18
CA GLN A 416 47.30 4.88 14.01
C GLN A 416 47.73 6.30 13.64
N ALA A 417 48.33 6.93 14.65
CA ALA A 417 48.91 8.25 14.73
C ALA A 417 49.78 8.71 13.54
N GLY A 418 49.67 10.01 13.25
CA GLY A 418 50.58 10.78 12.40
C GLY A 418 50.32 12.27 12.64
N THR A 419 51.37 12.98 13.05
CA THR A 419 51.42 14.30 13.69
C THR A 419 51.15 15.52 12.79
N SER A 420 50.63 16.56 13.45
CA SER A 420 50.79 18.02 13.22
C SER A 420 50.34 18.65 11.90
N SER A 421 49.34 19.53 11.99
CA SER A 421 49.55 20.98 11.75
C SER A 421 48.30 21.79 12.08
N THR A 422 48.59 23.04 12.45
CA THR A 422 47.80 24.04 13.16
C THR A 422 46.79 24.81 12.30
N ALA A 423 45.63 25.06 12.92
CA ALA A 423 44.82 26.29 12.88
C ALA A 423 44.48 26.94 11.52
N THR A 424 43.19 26.96 11.17
CA THR A 424 42.45 28.24 11.08
C THR A 424 40.95 28.01 11.22
N SER A 425 40.39 28.69 12.22
CA SER A 425 38.97 28.80 12.54
C SER A 425 38.26 29.72 11.56
N ALA A 426 37.28 29.21 10.83
CA ALA A 426 36.22 30.00 10.22
C ALA A 426 34.88 29.51 10.78
N LYS A 427 34.31 30.31 11.69
CA LYS A 427 32.93 30.16 12.16
C LYS A 427 32.00 30.41 10.98
N SER A 428 31.22 29.40 10.60
CA SER A 428 29.99 29.60 9.81
C SER A 428 28.79 29.38 10.73
N GLU A 429 28.21 30.48 11.22
CA GLU A 429 26.83 30.51 11.70
C GLU A 429 25.89 30.33 10.50
N ALA A 430 25.16 29.21 10.45
CA ALA A 430 23.86 29.09 9.78
C ALA A 430 23.20 27.73 10.12
N ASP A 431 23.08 27.40 11.41
CA ASP A 431 22.20 26.31 11.84
C ASP A 431 20.79 26.85 12.04
N ALA A 432 20.07 27.03 10.92
CA ALA A 432 18.62 26.97 10.98
C ALA A 432 18.23 25.51 11.26
N PRO A 433 17.31 25.22 12.21
CA PRO A 433 16.93 23.85 12.49
C PRO A 433 16.35 23.23 11.21
N ALA A 434 17.08 22.26 10.65
CA ALA A 434 16.62 21.48 9.52
C ALA A 434 15.24 20.91 9.89
N ALA A 435 14.23 21.21 9.07
CA ALA A 435 12.90 20.66 9.27
C ALA A 435 13.01 19.14 9.46
N PRO A 436 12.29 18.55 10.43
CA PRO A 436 12.39 17.12 10.70
C PRO A 436 12.14 16.35 9.41
N PRO A 437 12.93 15.29 9.13
CA PRO A 437 12.76 14.50 7.93
C PRO A 437 11.31 14.02 7.83
N PRO A 438 10.71 14.04 6.63
CA PRO A 438 9.33 13.63 6.48
C PRO A 438 9.17 12.19 6.98
N PRO A 439 8.13 11.91 7.79
CA PRO A 439 7.89 10.55 8.27
C PRO A 439 7.59 9.63 7.09
N GLU A 440 8.14 8.42 7.14
CA GLU A 440 7.97 7.37 6.13
C GLU A 440 6.49 7.23 5.75
N ILE A 441 6.21 7.29 4.44
CA ILE A 441 4.87 7.09 3.91
C ILE A 441 4.58 5.59 3.94
N SER A 442 3.57 5.17 4.69
CA SER A 442 3.16 3.76 4.76
C SER A 442 2.55 3.28 3.45
N MET A 443 2.68 1.98 3.16
CA MET A 443 2.02 1.35 2.02
C MET A 443 0.49 1.48 2.08
N ASP A 444 -0.11 1.34 3.27
CA ASP A 444 -1.55 1.57 3.49
C ASP A 444 -1.98 2.97 3.02
N LEU A 445 -1.19 4.00 3.34
CA LEU A 445 -1.51 5.37 2.97
C LEU A 445 -1.47 5.56 1.45
N ILE A 446 -0.44 5.02 0.77
CA ILE A 446 -0.34 5.06 -0.69
C ILE A 446 -1.52 4.32 -1.32
N GLU A 447 -1.87 3.16 -0.79
CA GLU A 447 -2.92 2.33 -1.34
C GLU A 447 -4.31 2.96 -1.17
N ARG A 448 -4.61 3.55 -0.01
CA ARG A 448 -5.85 4.33 0.18
C ARG A 448 -5.91 5.53 -0.74
N TRP A 449 -4.81 6.26 -0.89
CA TRP A 449 -4.73 7.36 -1.85
C TRP A 449 -5.06 6.91 -3.27
N LYS A 450 -4.47 5.79 -3.74
CA LYS A 450 -4.76 5.24 -5.08
C LYS A 450 -6.22 4.90 -5.26
N GLU A 451 -6.79 4.18 -4.29
CA GLU A 451 -8.19 3.79 -4.30
C GLU A 451 -9.15 4.98 -4.26
N LEU A 452 -8.70 6.18 -3.87
CA LEU A 452 -9.52 7.39 -3.88
C LEU A 452 -9.40 8.17 -5.19
N SER A 453 -8.18 8.24 -5.75
CA SER A 453 -7.84 9.24 -6.75
C SER A 453 -7.66 8.71 -8.17
N ILE A 454 -7.26 7.45 -8.36
CA ILE A 454 -6.90 6.93 -9.68
C ILE A 454 -8.11 6.37 -10.43
N VAL A 455 -8.29 6.81 -11.66
CA VAL A 455 -9.28 6.32 -12.62
C VAL A 455 -8.53 5.66 -13.76
N ASN A 456 -8.69 4.34 -13.91
CA ASN A 456 -8.12 3.64 -15.06
C ASN A 456 -8.98 3.90 -16.30
N ILE A 457 -8.41 3.66 -17.47
CA ILE A 457 -9.04 3.96 -18.76
C ILE A 457 -8.81 2.82 -19.75
N GLU A 458 -9.87 2.44 -20.45
CA GLU A 458 -9.83 1.54 -21.59
C GLU A 458 -10.27 2.31 -22.84
N ILE A 459 -9.52 2.18 -23.93
CA ILE A 459 -9.86 2.78 -25.23
C ILE A 459 -9.93 1.62 -26.22
N GLN A 460 -11.10 1.44 -26.83
CA GLN A 460 -11.32 0.51 -27.93
C GLN A 460 -11.32 1.29 -29.24
N HIS A 461 -10.74 0.68 -30.26
CA HIS A 461 -10.62 1.23 -31.60
C HIS A 461 -11.43 0.37 -32.55
N GLN A 462 -12.01 0.99 -33.58
CA GLN A 462 -12.77 0.27 -34.59
C GLN A 462 -11.92 -0.82 -35.23
N GLU A 463 -12.52 -2.00 -35.48
CA GLU A 463 -11.86 -3.04 -36.25
C GLU A 463 -11.69 -2.59 -37.70
N VAL A 464 -10.44 -2.54 -38.18
CA VAL A 464 -10.13 -2.22 -39.58
C VAL A 464 -9.44 -3.42 -40.20
N HIS A 465 -9.93 -3.87 -41.36
CA HIS A 465 -9.32 -4.96 -42.11
C HIS A 465 -7.87 -4.57 -42.50
N PRO A 466 -6.86 -5.44 -42.32
CA PRO A 466 -5.45 -5.11 -42.55
C PRO A 466 -5.16 -4.49 -43.93
N ASP A 467 -5.89 -4.94 -44.96
CA ASP A 467 -5.73 -4.45 -46.33
C ASP A 467 -6.20 -3.01 -46.55
N ALA A 468 -7.08 -2.48 -45.69
CA ALA A 468 -7.58 -1.10 -45.79
C ALA A 468 -6.60 -0.06 -45.24
N LEU A 469 -5.60 -0.48 -44.44
CA LEU A 469 -4.58 0.39 -43.84
C LEU A 469 -3.27 0.42 -44.64
N LEU A 470 -3.11 -0.47 -45.63
CA LEU A 470 -1.94 -0.47 -46.51
C LEU A 470 -1.98 0.78 -47.42
N GLY A 471 -1.23 1.81 -47.04
CA GLY A 471 -1.02 3.02 -47.85
C GLY A 471 -1.76 4.27 -47.37
N ARG A 472 -2.59 4.19 -46.32
CA ARG A 472 -3.23 5.36 -45.71
C ARG A 472 -2.58 5.68 -44.35
N ASN A 473 -2.07 6.89 -44.19
CA ASN A 473 -1.64 7.45 -42.89
C ASN A 473 -2.84 7.81 -41.99
N GLU A 474 -3.95 7.08 -42.09
CA GLU A 474 -5.18 7.36 -41.36
C GLU A 474 -5.12 6.65 -40.00
N GLN A 475 -5.35 7.43 -38.93
CA GLN A 475 -5.42 6.90 -37.58
C GLN A 475 -6.73 6.13 -37.40
N ILE A 476 -6.66 4.92 -36.82
CA ILE A 476 -7.86 4.14 -36.52
C ILE A 476 -8.74 4.94 -35.53
N PRO A 477 -10.02 5.19 -35.85
CA PRO A 477 -10.93 5.92 -34.96
C PRO A 477 -11.15 5.22 -33.62
N ILE A 478 -11.44 6.02 -32.60
CA ILE A 478 -11.87 5.53 -31.28
C ILE A 478 -13.33 5.08 -31.41
N GLU A 479 -13.62 3.86 -30.96
CA GLU A 479 -14.97 3.30 -30.91
C GLU A 479 -15.61 3.54 -29.54
N GLU A 480 -14.88 3.22 -28.46
CA GLU A 480 -15.38 3.32 -27.09
C GLU A 480 -14.27 3.80 -26.15
N ILE A 481 -14.63 4.67 -25.22
CA ILE A 481 -13.80 5.05 -24.07
C ILE A 481 -14.54 4.63 -22.81
N ARG A 482 -13.88 3.82 -21.97
CA ARG A 482 -14.42 3.41 -20.68
C ARG A 482 -13.52 3.88 -19.54
N LEU A 483 -14.08 4.69 -18.65
CA LEU A 483 -13.43 5.06 -17.39
C LEU A 483 -13.80 4.08 -16.30
N LEU A 484 -12.78 3.50 -15.67
CA LEU A 484 -12.92 2.58 -14.55
C LEU A 484 -12.68 3.38 -13.26
N HIS A 485 -13.77 3.94 -12.73
CA HIS A 485 -13.74 4.69 -11.48
C HIS A 485 -13.41 3.78 -10.29
N PRO A 486 -12.74 4.32 -9.25
CA PRO A 486 -12.55 3.57 -8.02
C PRO A 486 -13.88 3.16 -7.40
N LEU A 487 -13.88 2.01 -6.72
CA LEU A 487 -15.07 1.50 -6.02
C LEU A 487 -15.59 2.55 -5.01
N PRO A 488 -16.91 2.62 -4.79
CA PRO A 488 -17.51 3.57 -3.84
C PRO A 488 -17.23 3.21 -2.37
N PHE A 489 -16.53 2.11 -2.11
CA PHE A 489 -16.06 1.67 -0.80
C PHE A 489 -14.59 1.22 -0.88
N SER A 490 -13.95 1.02 0.27
CA SER A 490 -12.61 0.45 0.37
C SER A 490 -12.67 -1.05 0.60
N ARG A 491 -11.93 -1.83 -0.18
CA ARG A 491 -11.92 -3.29 -0.08
C ARG A 491 -10.97 -3.76 1.02
N VAL A 492 -11.37 -3.51 2.27
CA VAL A 492 -10.64 -3.84 3.51
C VAL A 492 -11.59 -4.34 4.60
N PRO A 493 -11.13 -4.98 5.70
CA PRO A 493 -11.98 -5.28 6.85
C PRO A 493 -12.64 -4.01 7.41
N GLN A 494 -13.97 -4.04 7.60
CA GLN A 494 -14.75 -2.87 8.02
C GLN A 494 -15.71 -3.18 9.17
N VAL A 495 -15.93 -2.16 10.00
CA VAL A 495 -17.01 -2.10 11.00
C VAL A 495 -18.02 -1.07 10.50
N ASN A 496 -19.18 -1.51 10.05
CA ASN A 496 -20.21 -0.64 9.46
C ASN A 496 -21.42 -0.44 10.40
N GLY A 497 -21.32 -0.90 11.65
CA GLY A 497 -22.32 -0.75 12.70
C GLY A 497 -21.89 -1.47 13.98
N PRO A 498 -22.62 -1.31 15.10
CA PRO A 498 -22.28 -1.91 16.40
C PRO A 498 -21.96 -3.41 16.32
N GLU A 499 -22.75 -4.15 15.55
CA GLU A 499 -22.63 -5.59 15.36
C GLU A 499 -22.55 -5.96 13.86
N ASN A 500 -22.10 -5.05 12.99
CA ASN A 500 -22.03 -5.26 11.55
C ASN A 500 -20.58 -5.18 11.06
N PHE A 501 -20.06 -6.30 10.55
CA PHE A 501 -18.68 -6.44 10.09
C PHE A 501 -18.63 -7.01 8.67
N HIS A 502 -17.72 -6.48 7.86
CA HIS A 502 -17.47 -6.97 6.51
C HIS A 502 -15.99 -7.27 6.32
N PHE A 503 -15.70 -8.46 5.78
CA PHE A 503 -14.34 -8.91 5.50
C PHE A 503 -14.23 -9.26 4.02
N PRO A 504 -13.47 -8.53 3.21
CA PRO A 504 -13.18 -8.96 1.84
C PRO A 504 -12.31 -10.22 1.89
N VAL A 505 -12.62 -11.19 1.05
CA VAL A 505 -11.97 -12.50 1.06
C VAL A 505 -11.11 -12.65 -0.18
N SER A 506 -9.84 -13.01 0.05
CA SER A 506 -8.88 -13.27 -1.01
C SER A 506 -9.29 -14.49 -1.82
N THR A 507 -9.11 -14.39 -3.14
CA THR A 507 -9.31 -15.51 -4.07
C THR A 507 -8.03 -16.09 -4.63
N ALA A 508 -6.89 -15.62 -4.13
CA ALA A 508 -5.64 -16.32 -4.32
C ALA A 508 -5.70 -17.65 -3.53
N LEU A 509 -5.52 -18.77 -4.23
CA LEU A 509 -5.13 -20.01 -3.56
C LEU A 509 -3.84 -19.72 -2.81
N ALA A 510 -3.77 -20.06 -1.52
CA ALA A 510 -2.57 -19.86 -0.71
C ALA A 510 -1.34 -20.37 -1.48
N PRO A 511 -0.19 -19.66 -1.46
CA PRO A 511 1.01 -20.17 -2.10
C PRO A 511 1.38 -21.48 -1.44
N SER A 512 1.12 -22.60 -2.12
CA SER A 512 1.62 -23.90 -1.71
C SER A 512 3.13 -23.84 -1.76
N ALA A 513 3.78 -24.10 -0.63
CA ALA A 513 5.21 -24.29 -0.53
C ALA A 513 5.63 -25.50 -1.41
N ILE A 514 6.02 -25.26 -2.66
CA ILE A 514 6.64 -26.27 -3.53
C ILE A 514 7.88 -25.63 -4.18
N GLY A 515 8.98 -26.38 -4.08
CA GLY A 515 10.36 -25.97 -4.27
C GLY A 515 10.69 -25.23 -5.56
N ARG A 516 11.66 -24.32 -5.44
CA ARG A 516 12.43 -23.76 -6.56
C ARG A 516 13.22 -24.88 -7.25
N GLY A 517 12.62 -25.48 -8.28
CA GLY A 517 13.34 -26.27 -9.27
C GLY A 517 13.80 -25.37 -10.42
N ARG A 518 15.11 -25.18 -10.56
CA ARG A 518 15.74 -24.63 -11.78
C ARG A 518 15.55 -25.64 -12.92
N GLY A 519 15.02 -25.20 -14.05
CA GLY A 519 15.03 -25.94 -15.31
C GLY A 519 14.78 -25.00 -16.48
N GLY A 520 15.78 -24.85 -17.36
CA GLY A 520 15.70 -24.05 -18.58
C GLY A 520 15.06 -24.82 -19.74
N GLY A 521 14.56 -24.08 -20.73
CA GLY A 521 14.07 -24.61 -22.00
C GLY A 521 13.27 -23.56 -22.77
N GLY A 522 13.72 -23.22 -23.98
CA GLY A 522 13.14 -22.16 -24.81
C GLY A 522 11.78 -22.52 -25.41
N GLY A 523 10.98 -21.48 -25.68
CA GLY A 523 9.69 -21.56 -26.37
C GLY A 523 9.25 -20.19 -26.89
N LEU A 524 8.71 -20.20 -28.11
CA LEU A 524 8.29 -19.11 -29.01
C LEU A 524 7.27 -18.09 -28.44
N PRO A 525 7.06 -16.92 -29.08
CA PRO A 525 6.36 -15.79 -28.46
C PRO A 525 4.84 -16.01 -28.42
N VAL A 526 4.30 -16.08 -27.21
CA VAL A 526 2.86 -16.04 -26.96
C VAL A 526 2.38 -14.59 -27.09
N ALA A 527 1.32 -14.41 -27.88
CA ALA A 527 0.62 -13.15 -28.08
C ALA A 527 0.26 -12.46 -26.76
N ALA A 528 0.30 -11.13 -26.78
CA ALA A 528 0.00 -10.28 -25.63
C ALA A 528 -1.34 -10.66 -24.99
N ALA A 529 -1.28 -11.05 -23.71
CA ALA A 529 -2.45 -11.33 -22.91
C ALA A 529 -3.33 -10.07 -22.80
N PRO A 530 -4.67 -10.19 -22.92
CA PRO A 530 -5.56 -9.06 -22.70
C PRO A 530 -5.52 -8.65 -21.22
N ALA A 531 -5.77 -7.36 -20.99
CA ALA A 531 -5.71 -6.68 -19.71
C ALA A 531 -6.31 -7.52 -18.56
N ALA A 532 -5.51 -7.71 -17.51
CA ALA A 532 -5.85 -8.50 -16.32
C ALA A 532 -7.06 -7.99 -15.51
N SER A 533 -7.65 -6.85 -15.90
CA SER A 533 -8.78 -6.17 -15.24
C SER A 533 -10.10 -6.95 -15.34
N SER A 534 -10.48 -7.43 -16.53
CA SER A 534 -11.84 -7.98 -16.73
C SER A 534 -12.05 -9.37 -16.11
N LYS A 535 -10.99 -10.19 -16.00
CA LYS A 535 -11.05 -11.50 -15.34
C LYS A 535 -11.00 -11.42 -13.80
N GLN A 536 -10.56 -10.29 -13.24
CA GLN A 536 -10.45 -10.11 -11.79
C GLN A 536 -11.81 -9.78 -11.14
N SER A 537 -12.74 -9.19 -11.90
CA SER A 537 -14.11 -8.88 -11.45
C SER A 537 -14.92 -10.12 -10.99
N MET A 538 -14.64 -11.32 -11.55
CA MET A 538 -15.41 -12.53 -11.24
C MET A 538 -14.98 -13.26 -9.95
N ARG A 539 -14.05 -12.72 -9.16
CA ARG A 539 -13.50 -13.43 -7.99
C ARG A 539 -13.36 -12.55 -6.75
N ASN A 540 -14.25 -11.60 -6.53
CA ASN A 540 -14.16 -10.67 -5.40
C ASN A 540 -15.20 -10.99 -4.33
N LYS A 541 -14.89 -11.91 -3.40
CA LYS A 541 -15.84 -12.33 -2.36
C LYS A 541 -15.81 -11.44 -1.12
N TRP A 542 -16.89 -11.46 -0.35
CA TRP A 542 -17.00 -10.82 0.97
C TRP A 542 -17.60 -11.79 1.98
N LEU A 543 -17.22 -11.66 3.24
CA LEU A 543 -17.90 -12.23 4.38
C LEU A 543 -18.62 -11.10 5.13
N CYS A 544 -19.94 -11.13 5.12
CA CYS A 544 -20.79 -10.27 5.94
C CYS A 544 -21.13 -11.01 7.25
N VAL A 545 -20.89 -10.35 8.38
CA VAL A 545 -21.24 -10.81 9.72
C VAL A 545 -22.11 -9.74 10.36
N HIS A 546 -23.34 -10.09 10.75
CA HIS A 546 -24.26 -9.15 11.38
C HIS A 546 -25.17 -9.81 12.41
N ARG A 547 -25.71 -9.01 13.32
CA ARG A 547 -26.89 -9.35 14.14
C ARG A 547 -27.99 -8.35 13.84
N LYS A 548 -29.24 -8.84 13.80
CA LYS A 548 -30.39 -7.94 13.73
C LYS A 548 -30.55 -7.25 15.08
N PRO A 549 -30.83 -5.93 15.11
CA PRO A 549 -31.18 -5.27 16.35
C PRO A 549 -32.42 -5.94 16.97
N ALA A 550 -32.44 -6.09 18.29
CA ALA A 550 -33.49 -6.78 19.02
C ALA A 550 -34.92 -6.23 18.75
N SER A 551 -35.03 -5.01 18.21
CA SER A 551 -36.28 -4.35 17.84
C SER A 551 -36.95 -4.87 16.56
N GLU A 552 -36.32 -5.78 15.80
CA GLU A 552 -36.89 -6.37 14.58
C GLU A 552 -37.15 -7.89 14.72
N SER A 553 -37.45 -8.37 15.92
CA SER A 553 -38.08 -9.68 16.04
C SER A 553 -39.48 -9.59 15.42
N PRO A 554 -39.86 -10.47 14.48
CA PRO A 554 -41.22 -10.48 13.97
C PRO A 554 -42.11 -10.74 15.17
N VAL A 555 -43.09 -9.86 15.40
CA VAL A 555 -44.19 -10.11 16.31
C VAL A 555 -44.70 -11.50 15.96
N ALA A 556 -44.49 -12.44 16.88
CA ALA A 556 -45.04 -13.78 16.75
C ALA A 556 -46.55 -13.59 16.58
N SER A 557 -47.05 -13.85 15.38
CA SER A 557 -48.48 -13.97 15.12
C SER A 557 -48.96 -15.20 15.88
N SER A 558 -49.33 -14.98 17.14
CA SER A 558 -50.05 -15.93 17.97
C SER A 558 -51.56 -15.68 17.82
N VAL A 559 -52.21 -16.68 17.23
CA VAL A 559 -53.66 -16.99 17.17
C VAL A 559 -54.49 -16.13 16.23
#